data_AF-A0A7X3V1C4-F1
#
_entry.id   AF-A0A7X3V1C4-F1
#
_cell.length_a   1.000
_cell.length_b   1.000
_cell.length_c   1.000
_cell.angle_alpha   90.00
_cell.angle_beta   90.00
_cell.angle_gamma   90.00
#
_symmetry.space_group_name_H-M   'P 1'
#
loop_
_entity.id
_entity.type
_entity.pdbx_description
1 polymer ?
#
loop_
_entity_poly.entity_id
_entity_poly.type
_entity_poly.pdbx_seq_one_letter_code
_entity_poly.pdbx_strand_id
1 'polypeptide(L)' 'MSGDKTRVPIVSMILMAIFLVGGSIGLLMDWPAGPYNLDWGVWVVLYGGYGFVIGAAIFHARTGR' A
#
# COMPACT_ATOMS: atom_id res chain seq x y z
N MET A 1 -15.51 -18.68 26.03
CA MET A 1 -14.65 -17.60 25.51
C MET A 1 -13.53 -18.26 24.72
N SER A 2 -13.72 -18.47 23.42
CA SER A 2 -12.66 -19.03 22.56
C SER A 2 -11.55 -18.00 22.46
N GLY A 3 -10.37 -18.34 22.98
CA GLY A 3 -9.16 -17.58 22.74
C GLY A 3 -8.84 -17.67 21.26
N ASP A 4 -9.38 -16.75 20.46
CA ASP A 4 -8.92 -16.53 19.11
C ASP A 4 -7.47 -16.04 19.23
N LYS A 5 -6.54 -16.97 18.99
CA LYS A 5 -5.15 -16.63 18.71
C LYS A 5 -5.21 -15.56 17.63
N THR A 6 -4.94 -14.32 17.99
CA THR A 6 -4.84 -13.19 17.07
C THR A 6 -3.81 -13.58 16.01
N ARG A 7 -4.27 -14.19 14.91
CA ARG A 7 -3.40 -14.53 13.80
C ARG A 7 -3.02 -13.21 13.22
N VAL A 8 -1.80 -12.78 13.50
CA VAL A 8 -1.24 -11.56 12.93
C VAL A 8 -1.50 -11.64 11.42
N PRO A 9 -2.17 -10.65 10.82
CA PRO A 9 -2.51 -10.69 9.41
C PRO A 9 -1.24 -10.41 8.61
N ILE A 10 -0.40 -11.44 8.47
CA ILE A 10 0.94 -11.36 7.86
C ILE A 10 0.84 -10.72 6.48
N VAL A 11 -0.18 -11.05 5.70
CA VAL A 11 -0.41 -10.47 4.36
C VAL A 11 -0.64 -8.96 4.46
N SER A 12 -1.50 -8.50 5.38
CA SER A 12 -1.73 -7.08 5.59
C SER A 12 -0.49 -6.36 6.10
N MET A 13 0.32 -7.00 6.95
CA MET A 13 1.61 -6.43 7.39
C MET A 13 2.61 -6.31 6.23
N ILE A 14 2.72 -7.33 5.37
CA ILE A 14 3.59 -7.28 4.19
C ILE A 14 3.14 -6.19 3.24
N LEU A 15 1.84 -6.13 2.94
CA LEU A 15 1.27 -5.08 2.10
C LEU A 15 1.56 -3.69 2.71
N MET A 16 1.36 -3.54 4.03
CA MET A 16 1.59 -2.27 4.73
C MET A 16 3.06 -1.86 4.72
N ALA A 17 3.98 -2.81 4.88
CA ALA A 17 5.42 -2.57 4.76
C ALA A 17 5.81 -2.13 3.34
N ILE A 18 5.25 -2.76 2.30
CA ILE A 18 5.46 -2.36 0.90
C ILE A 18 4.94 -0.93 0.67
N PHE A 19 3.76 -0.60 1.18
CA PHE A 19 3.20 0.74 1.06
C PHE A 19 4.05 1.80 1.76
N LEU A 20 4.50 1.53 2.99
CA LEU A 20 5.36 2.44 3.76
C LEU A 20 6.71 2.66 3.07
N VAL A 21 7.38 1.58 2.64
CA VAL A 21 8.68 1.68 1.97
C VAL A 21 8.54 2.38 0.62
N GLY A 22 7.55 1.98 -0.20
CA GLY A 22 7.29 2.60 -1.49
C GLY A 22 6.94 4.09 -1.37
N GLY A 23 6.09 4.46 -0.41
CA GLY A 23 5.74 5.86 -0.14
C GLY A 23 6.91 6.68 0.39
N SER A 24 7.75 6.09 1.25
CA SER A 24 8.95 6.77 1.76
C SER A 24 9.97 7.03 0.65
N ILE A 25 10.20 6.06 -0.24
CA ILE A 25 11.06 6.23 -1.42
C ILE A 25 10.48 7.28 -2.37
N GLY A 26 9.17 7.25 -2.61
CA GLY A 26 8.47 8.23 -3.43
C GLY A 26 8.62 9.67 -2.91
N LEU A 27 8.62 9.87 -1.59
CA LEU A 27 8.75 11.19 -0.96
C LEU A 27 10.19 11.68 -0.82
N LEU A 28 11.18 10.78 -0.76
CA LEU A 28 12.57 11.12 -0.46
C LEU A 28 13.47 11.19 -1.70
N MET A 29 12.99 10.71 -2.85
CA MET A 29 13.72 10.85 -4.11
C MET A 29 13.29 12.13 -4.84
N ASP A 30 14.26 12.87 -5.37
CA ASP A 30 14.00 13.95 -6.32
C ASP A 30 13.62 13.33 -7.67
N TRP A 31 12.33 13.29 -7.97
CA TRP A 31 11.86 12.80 -9.25
C TRP A 31 11.78 13.94 -10.27
N PRO A 32 11.95 13.63 -11.56
CA PRO A 32 11.65 14.61 -12.60
C PRO A 32 10.18 15.05 -12.53
N ALA A 33 9.86 16.23 -13.06
CA ALA A 33 8.48 16.66 -13.18
C ALA A 33 7.69 15.66 -14.04
N GLY A 34 6.63 15.10 -13.47
CA GLY A 34 5.69 14.24 -14.17
C GLY A 34 4.62 15.04 -14.92
N PRO A 35 3.62 14.35 -15.49
CA PRO A 35 2.51 14.97 -16.19
C PRO A 35 1.84 16.04 -15.32
N TYR A 36 1.46 17.16 -15.93
CA TYR A 36 0.80 18.28 -15.25
C TYR A 36 1.63 18.94 -14.13
N ASN A 37 2.97 18.91 -14.21
CA ASN A 37 3.89 19.44 -13.19
C ASN A 37 3.76 18.78 -11.81
N LEU A 38 3.18 17.59 -11.74
CA LEU A 38 3.16 16.78 -10.51
C LEU A 38 4.38 15.85 -10.49
N ASP A 39 5.09 15.86 -9.36
CA ASP A 39 6.21 14.98 -9.09
C ASP A 39 5.80 13.49 -9.20
N TRP A 40 6.62 12.64 -9.84
CA TRP A 40 6.33 11.21 -9.98
C TRP A 40 6.17 10.50 -8.63
N GLY A 41 6.84 10.95 -7.58
CA GLY A 41 6.65 10.48 -6.21
C GLY A 41 5.20 10.64 -5.77
N VAL A 42 4.57 11.78 -6.07
CA VAL A 42 3.16 12.04 -5.76
C VAL A 42 2.23 11.12 -6.56
N TRP A 43 2.52 10.89 -7.84
CA TRP A 43 1.78 9.92 -8.66
C TRP A 43 1.87 8.51 -8.09
N VAL A 44 3.05 8.07 -7.67
CA VAL A 44 3.26 6.74 -7.08
C VAL A 44 2.50 6.60 -5.75
N VAL A 45 2.51 7.62 -4.89
CA VAL A 45 1.78 7.57 -3.61
C VAL A 45 0.26 7.56 -3.82
N LEU A 46 -0.28 8.44 -4.67
CA LEU A 46 -1.72 8.53 -4.95
C LEU A 46 -2.23 7.24 -5.60
N TYR A 47 -1.67 6.87 -6.75
CA TYR A 47 -2.17 5.74 -7.53
C TYR A 47 -1.73 4.39 -6.96
N GLY A 48 -0.53 4.31 -6.39
CA GLY A 48 -0.07 3.12 -5.67
C GLY A 48 -0.89 2.86 -4.41
N GLY A 49 -1.32 3.90 -3.69
CA GLY A 49 -2.24 3.79 -2.56
C GLY A 49 -3.61 3.22 -2.97
N TYR A 50 -4.19 3.70 -4.07
CA TYR A 50 -5.42 3.11 -4.61
C TYR A 50 -5.22 1.64 -5.02
N GLY A 51 -4.09 1.32 -5.67
CA GLY A 51 -3.74 -0.06 -6.03
C GLY A 51 -3.65 -0.97 -4.81
N PHE A 52 -3.05 -0.50 -3.72
CA PHE A 52 -2.98 -1.21 -2.44
C PHE A 52 -4.40 -1.45 -1.88
N VAL A 53 -5.25 -0.42 -1.81
CA VAL A 53 -6.60 -0.55 -1.24
C VAL A 53 -7.44 -1.53 -2.07
N ILE A 54 -7.38 -1.43 -3.40
CA ILE A 54 -8.07 -2.34 -4.31
C ILE A 54 -7.56 -3.78 -4.13
N GLY A 55 -6.23 -3.96 -4.08
CA GLY A 55 -5.61 -5.27 -3.87
C GLY A 55 -6.00 -5.89 -2.53
N ALA A 56 -5.99 -5.11 -1.45
CA ALA A 56 -6.42 -5.54 -0.13
C ALA A 56 -7.91 -5.89 -0.10
N ALA A 57 -8.76 -5.10 -0.74
CA ALA A 57 -10.19 -5.37 -0.86
C ALA A 57 -10.48 -6.65 -1.65
N ILE A 58 -9.78 -6.88 -2.77
CA ILE A 58 -9.90 -8.11 -3.55
C ILE A 58 -9.42 -9.33 -2.75
N PHE A 59 -8.28 -9.20 -2.05
CA PHE A 59 -7.75 -10.25 -1.20
C PHE A 59 -8.75 -10.63 -0.10
N HIS A 60 -9.32 -9.63 0.58
CA HIS A 60 -10.35 -9.82 1.59
C HIS A 60 -11.60 -10.49 1.01
N ALA A 61 -12.11 -9.97 -0.11
CA ALA A 61 -13.29 -10.50 -0.78
C ALA A 61 -13.14 -11.97 -1.23
N ARG A 62 -11.92 -12.38 -1.61
CA ARG A 62 -11.65 -13.77 -2.03
C ARG A 62 -11.30 -14.73 -0.91
N THR A 63 -10.68 -14.26 0.16
CA THR A 63 -10.16 -15.14 1.22
C THR A 63 -10.95 -15.08 2.52
N GLY A 64 -11.80 -14.07 2.68
CA GLY A 64 -12.54 -13.80 3.93
C GLY A 64 -11.63 -13.40 5.10
N ARG A 65 -10.37 -13.04 4.82
CA ARG A 65 -9.33 -12.71 5.81
C ARG A 65 -9.00 -11.24 5.80
#